data_AF-A0A2U8WDX4-F1
#
_entry.id   AF-A0A2U8WDX4-F1
#
_cell.length_a   1.000
_cell.length_b   1.000
_cell.length_c   1.000
_cell.angle_alpha   90.00
_cell.angle_beta   90.00
_cell.angle_gamma   90.00
#
_symmetry.space_group_name_H-M   'P 1'
#
loop_
_entity.id
_entity.type
_entity.pdbx_description
1 polymer ?
#
loop_
_entity_poly.entity_id
_entity_poly.type
_entity_poly.pdbx_seq_one_letter_code
_entity_poly.pdbx_strand_id
1 'polypeptide(L)'
;MPRSVTYRITDTPDGRFDVAVTLEASEREPARTFRRDGVATLGDAEAWVEGLRVLMAAVGAPVIRSEDGEPAAAEGVLHRSDL
;
A
#
# COMPACT_ATOMS: atom_id res chain seq x y z
N MET A 1 12.03 -6.73 15.11
CA MET A 1 12.58 -5.66 14.26
C MET A 1 11.43 -4.74 13.87
N PRO A 2 11.64 -3.41 13.75
CA PRO A 2 10.59 -2.55 13.22
C PRO A 2 10.21 -3.01 11.81
N ARG A 3 8.90 -3.10 11.55
CA ARG A 3 8.36 -3.58 10.27
C ARG A 3 8.54 -2.48 9.23
N SER A 4 9.05 -2.81 8.05
CA SER A 4 9.05 -1.82 6.97
C SER A 4 7.62 -1.67 6.44
N VAL A 5 7.32 -0.46 5.98
CA VAL A 5 6.04 -0.16 5.34
C VAL A 5 6.34 0.18 3.90
N THR A 6 5.65 -0.44 2.96
CA THR A 6 5.78 -0.09 1.55
C THR A 6 4.54 0.65 1.05
N TYR A 7 4.70 1.53 0.06
CA TYR A 7 3.56 2.21 -0.55
C TYR A 7 3.66 2.26 -2.07
N ARG A 8 2.50 2.28 -2.74
CA ARG A 8 2.35 2.49 -4.18
C ARG A 8 1.24 3.53 -4.42
N ILE A 9 1.50 4.46 -5.34
CA ILE A 9 0.50 5.38 -5.87
C ILE A 9 0.21 4.92 -7.30
N THR A 10 -1.06 4.72 -7.63
CA THR A 10 -1.50 4.26 -8.95
C THR A 10 -2.48 5.29 -9.53
N ASP A 11 -2.32 5.69 -10.79
CA ASP A 11 -3.34 6.45 -11.50
C ASP A 11 -4.54 5.57 -11.86
N THR A 12 -5.73 6.17 -11.85
CA THR A 12 -6.97 5.50 -12.24
C THR A 12 -7.50 6.08 -13.55
N PRO A 13 -8.29 5.31 -14.33
CA PRO A 13 -8.88 5.80 -15.59
C PRO A 13 -9.74 7.06 -15.42
N ASP A 14 -10.27 7.30 -14.22
CA ASP A 14 -11.07 8.47 -13.88
C ASP A 14 -10.22 9.73 -13.61
N GLY A 15 -8.90 9.68 -13.85
CA GLY A 15 -7.95 10.76 -13.60
C GLY A 15 -7.67 11.00 -12.12
N ARG A 16 -7.97 10.03 -11.26
CA ARG A 16 -7.70 10.06 -9.81
C ARG A 16 -6.50 9.17 -9.47
N PHE A 17 -6.12 9.17 -8.21
CA PHE A 17 -5.01 8.39 -7.69
C PHE A 17 -5.47 7.52 -6.53
N ASP A 18 -5.03 6.27 -6.52
CA ASP A 18 -5.17 5.37 -5.39
C ASP A 18 -3.83 5.22 -4.70
N VAL A 19 -3.83 5.18 -3.37
CA VAL A 19 -2.63 4.91 -2.57
C VAL A 19 -2.81 3.60 -1.82
N ALA A 20 -1.96 2.62 -2.10
CA ALA A 20 -1.87 1.38 -1.36
C ALA A 20 -0.67 1.41 -0.43
N VAL A 21 -0.86 1.03 0.83
CA VAL A 21 0.18 0.92 1.85
C VAL A 21 0.19 -0.49 2.40
N THR A 22 1.31 -1.18 2.30
CA THR A 22 1.46 -2.55 2.77
C THR A 22 2.40 -2.59 3.97
N LEU A 23 1.88 -3.10 5.08
CA LEU A 23 2.69 -3.51 6.21
C LEU A 23 3.22 -4.91 5.92
N GLU A 24 4.53 -5.08 6.01
CA GLU A 24 5.15 -6.38 5.81
C GLU A 24 4.69 -7.40 6.86
N ALA A 25 4.67 -8.67 6.43
CA ALA A 25 4.38 -9.79 7.31
C ALA A 25 5.42 -9.91 8.42
N SER A 26 4.99 -10.46 9.54
CA SER A 26 5.81 -10.76 10.71
C SER A 26 5.58 -12.22 11.10
N GLU A 27 6.46 -12.77 11.92
CA GLU A 27 6.34 -14.14 12.46
C GLU A 27 4.96 -14.47 13.08
N ARG A 28 4.18 -13.46 13.50
CA ARG A 28 2.86 -13.63 14.14
C ARG A 28 1.69 -13.05 13.35
N GLU A 29 1.95 -12.26 12.31
CA GLU A 29 0.90 -11.53 11.59
C GLU A 29 1.17 -11.51 10.09
N PRO A 30 0.16 -11.80 9.25
CA PRO A 30 0.30 -11.71 7.81
C PRO A 30 0.49 -10.26 7.35
N ALA A 31 1.01 -10.10 6.13
CA ALA A 31 1.07 -8.79 5.49
C ALA A 31 -0.35 -8.20 5.38
N ARG A 32 -0.45 -6.88 5.51
CA ARG A 32 -1.75 -6.19 5.44
C ARG A 32 -1.63 -4.96 4.57
N THR A 33 -2.52 -4.85 3.59
CA THR A 33 -2.59 -3.71 2.69
C THR A 33 -3.78 -2.83 3.06
N PHE A 34 -3.52 -1.53 3.19
CA PHE A 34 -4.51 -0.48 3.38
C PHE A 34 -4.59 0.34 2.11
N ARG A 35 -5.81 0.68 1.68
CA ARG A 35 -6.04 1.49 0.48
C ARG A 35 -6.73 2.79 0.82
N ARG A 36 -6.28 3.84 0.14
CA ARG A 36 -6.95 5.13 0.07
C ARG A 36 -7.26 5.39 -1.40
N ASP A 37 -8.52 5.23 -1.76
CA ASP A 37 -8.96 5.33 -3.15
C ASP A 37 -9.41 6.76 -3.50
N GLY A 38 -9.32 7.10 -4.80
CA GLY A 38 -9.99 8.27 -5.37
C GLY A 38 -9.42 9.63 -5.00
N VAL A 39 -8.12 9.71 -4.66
CA VAL A 39 -7.41 10.96 -4.38
C VAL A 39 -7.39 11.83 -5.64
N ALA A 40 -7.72 13.11 -5.49
CA ALA A 40 -7.99 13.99 -6.64
C ALA A 40 -6.73 14.36 -7.44
N THR A 41 -5.58 14.47 -6.79
CA THR A 41 -4.33 14.87 -7.44
C THR A 41 -3.15 14.04 -6.94
N LEU A 42 -2.10 13.94 -7.76
CA LEU A 42 -0.84 13.29 -7.35
C LEU A 42 -0.23 14.00 -6.15
N GLY A 43 -0.26 15.34 -6.11
CA GLY A 43 0.28 16.12 -4.99
C GLY A 43 -0.43 15.84 -3.67
N ASP A 44 -1.76 15.63 -3.69
CA ASP A 44 -2.50 15.22 -2.50
C ASP A 44 -2.13 13.80 -2.04
N ALA A 45 -1.90 12.89 -2.99
CA ALA A 45 -1.46 11.53 -2.69
C ALA A 45 -0.05 11.50 -2.07
N GLU A 46 0.87 12.28 -2.62
CA GLU A 46 2.24 12.44 -2.12
C GLU A 46 2.26 13.11 -0.74
N ALA A 47 1.48 14.18 -0.54
CA ALA A 47 1.36 14.85 0.77
C ALA A 47 0.82 13.90 1.85
N TRP A 48 -0.13 13.03 1.48
CA TRP A 48 -0.62 12.00 2.39
C TRP A 48 0.44 10.97 2.77
N VAL A 49 1.21 10.47 1.79
CA VAL A 49 2.33 9.55 2.03
C VAL A 49 3.40 10.21 2.92
N GLU A 50 3.66 11.50 2.73
CA GLU A 50 4.61 12.23 3.55
C GLU A 50 4.15 12.33 5.01
N GLY A 51 2.86 12.59 5.24
CA GLY A 51 2.28 12.50 6.59
C GLY A 51 2.47 11.12 7.23
N LEU A 52 2.27 10.06 6.45
CA LEU A 52 2.52 8.69 6.91
C LEU A 52 4.01 8.45 7.26
N ARG A 53 4.95 8.94 6.42
CA ARG A 53 6.40 8.84 6.70
C ARG A 53 6.76 9.47 8.03
N VAL A 54 6.27 10.68 8.31
CA VAL A 54 6.53 11.38 9.58
C VAL A 54 6.06 10.55 10.78
N LEU A 55 4.84 10.00 10.70
CA LEU A 55 4.28 9.18 11.78
C LEU A 55 5.06 7.88 11.98
N MET A 56 5.40 7.21 10.89
CA MET A 56 6.05 5.90 10.96
C MET A 56 7.54 6.00 11.32
N ALA A 57 8.20 7.10 10.94
CA ALA A 57 9.56 7.42 11.40
C ALA A 57 9.63 7.55 12.94
N ALA A 58 8.60 8.11 13.57
CA ALA A 58 8.51 8.24 15.03
C ALA A 58 8.51 6.88 15.76
N VAL A 59 8.07 5.80 15.10
CA VAL A 59 8.06 4.42 15.63
C VAL A 59 9.17 3.55 15.04
N GLY A 60 10.12 4.14 14.31
CA GLY A 60 11.27 3.45 13.72
C GLY A 60 10.91 2.52 12.54
N ALA A 61 9.72 2.67 11.96
CA ALA A 61 9.25 1.88 10.82
C ALA A 61 9.30 2.73 9.54
N PRO A 62 10.40 2.71 8.76
CA PRO A 62 10.49 3.55 7.57
C PRO A 62 9.46 3.16 6.51
N VAL A 63 8.92 4.16 5.81
CA VAL A 63 7.97 4.00 4.69
C VAL A 63 8.73 4.14 3.38
N ILE A 64 8.79 3.06 2.61
CA ILE A 64 9.57 2.92 1.39
C ILE A 64 8.62 2.83 0.20
N ARG A 65 8.97 3.46 -0.93
CA ARG A 65 8.18 3.28 -2.15
C ARG A 65 8.35 1.84 -2.62
N SER A 66 7.26 1.14 -2.90
CA SER A 66 7.31 -0.12 -3.63
C SER A 66 7.91 0.17 -5.00
N GLU A 67 9.12 -0.31 -5.27
CA GLU A 67 9.66 -0.31 -6.62
C GLU A 67 8.68 -1.06 -7.53
N ASP A 68 8.38 -0.50 -8.70
CA ASP A 68 7.50 -1.14 -9.67
C ASP A 68 8.11 -2.46 -10.14
N GLY A 69 7.71 -3.55 -9.46
CA GLY A 69 8.06 -4.91 -9.80
C GLY A 69 6.90 -5.83 -9.41
N GLU A 70 6.12 -6.21 -10.42
CA GLU A 70 5.07 -7.24 -10.44
C GLU A 70 3.83 -6.97 -9.54
N PRO A 71 2.59 -7.15 -10.03
CA PRO A 71 1.47 -7.34 -9.13
C PRO A 71 1.81 -8.50 -8.20
N ALA A 72 1.79 -8.28 -6.89
CA ALA A 72 1.62 -9.38 -5.96
C ALA A 72 0.39 -10.16 -6.43
N ALA A 73 0.67 -11.32 -7.03
CA ALA A 73 -0.31 -12.14 -7.70
C ALA A 73 -1.51 -12.36 -6.78
N ALA A 74 -2.67 -12.38 -7.40
CA ALA A 74 -3.95 -12.70 -6.79
C ALA A 74 -3.82 -13.92 -5.85
N GLU A 75 -4.10 -13.74 -4.57
CA GLU A 75 -4.57 -14.80 -3.69
C GLU A 75 -5.84 -14.32 -3.02
N GLY A 76 -6.95 -14.89 -3.48
CA GLY A 76 -8.30 -14.45 -3.15
C GLY A 76 -9.30 -14.56 -4.31
N VAL A 77 -8.92 -15.13 -5.46
CA VAL A 77 -9.93 -15.79 -6.32
C VAL A 77 -10.37 -17.04 -5.56
N LEU A 78 -11.41 -16.90 -4.75
CA LEU A 78 -12.27 -18.01 -4.37
C LEU A 78 -12.83 -18.57 -5.68
N HIS A 79 -12.10 -19.51 -6.26
CA HIS A 79 -12.54 -20.36 -7.34
C HIS A 79 -13.65 -21.24 -6.78
N ARG A 80 -14.87 -20.69 -6.72
CA ARG A 80 -16.09 -21.49 -6.60
C ARG A 80 -16.45 -21.96 -8.00
N SER A 81 -15.65 -22.89 -8.51
CA SER A 81 -16.10 -23.87 -9.49
C SER A 81 -16.34 -25.15 -8.71
N ASP A 82 -17.38 -25.94 -8.92
CA ASP A 82 -18.63 -25.90 -9.67
C ASP A 82 -19.38 -27.15 -9.14
N LEU A 83 -20.72 -27.18 -9.32
CA LEU A 83 -21.67 -28.28 -9.02
C LEU A 83 -22.16 -28.46 -7.57
#